data_AF-A0A3P5ZB87-F1
#
_entry.id   AF-A0A3P5ZB87-F1
#
_cell.length_a   1.000
_cell.length_b   1.000
_cell.length_c   1.000
_cell.angle_alpha   90.00
_cell.angle_beta   90.00
_cell.angle_gamma   90.00
#
_symmetry.space_group_name_H-M   'P 1'
#
loop_
_entity.id
_entity.type
_entity.pdbx_description
1 polymer ?
#
loop_
_entity_poly.entity_id
_entity_poly.type
_entity_poly.pdbx_seq_one_letter_code
_entity_poly.pdbx_strand_id
1 'polypeptide(L)'
;MRLVRSTCYNHVGCSGATKPEFLDSRFVSMLCKNYERFNKSKAKDSYVFPKGLVDCTIKCCSSGNASTRFYLPLYVAKKHWIGLCVDFTVAKIYVLDCN
;
A
#
# COMPACT_ATOMS: atom_id res chain seq x y z
N MET A 1 -10.22 -1.65 23.34
CA MET A 1 -10.69 -1.62 21.93
C MET A 1 -9.49 -1.48 21.01
N ARG A 2 -9.25 -2.44 20.09
CA ARG A 2 -8.24 -2.28 19.03
C ARG A 2 -9.01 -2.05 17.73
N LEU A 3 -9.10 -0.80 17.28
CA LEU A 3 -9.64 -0.50 15.96
C LEU A 3 -8.64 -1.06 14.93
N VAL A 4 -9.04 -2.14 14.23
CA VAL A 4 -8.14 -2.84 13.29
C VAL A 4 -8.10 -2.13 11.92
N ARG A 5 -9.21 -1.52 11.51
CA ARG A 5 -9.35 -0.72 10.28
C ARG A 5 -10.67 0.04 10.34
N SER A 6 -10.68 1.31 9.93
CA SER A 6 -11.91 2.03 9.60
C SER A 6 -11.70 2.70 8.25
N THR A 7 -12.60 2.44 7.31
CA THR A 7 -12.60 3.03 5.98
C THR A 7 -13.90 3.78 5.82
N CYS A 8 -13.86 5.11 5.99
CA CYS A 8 -14.98 5.99 5.69
C CYS A 8 -14.91 6.37 4.21
N TYR A 9 -15.86 5.85 3.43
CA TYR A 9 -16.02 6.18 2.03
C TYR A 9 -17.01 7.35 1.91
N ASN A 10 -16.49 8.57 1.87
CA ASN A 10 -17.29 9.67 1.38
C ASN A 10 -17.31 9.53 -0.15
N HIS A 11 -18.44 9.09 -0.70
CA HIS A 11 -18.68 9.10 -2.14
C HIS A 11 -18.64 10.55 -2.62
N VAL A 12 -17.44 11.06 -2.94
CA VAL A 12 -17.32 12.24 -3.79
C VAL A 12 -17.51 11.70 -5.20
N GLY A 13 -18.72 11.91 -5.73
CA GLY A 13 -19.15 11.41 -7.04
C GLY A 13 -18.20 11.86 -8.15
N CYS A 14 -17.28 11.00 -8.52
CA CYS A 14 -16.52 11.11 -9.76
C CYS A 14 -16.68 9.78 -10.48
N SER A 15 -17.60 9.73 -11.45
CA SER A 15 -17.84 8.54 -12.26
C SER A 15 -16.57 8.21 -13.05
N GLY A 16 -15.81 7.23 -12.57
CA GLY A 16 -14.51 6.83 -13.13
C GLY A 16 -13.40 6.64 -12.10
N ALA A 17 -13.60 7.04 -10.85
CA ALA A 17 -12.58 6.88 -9.81
C ALA A 17 -12.41 5.40 -9.40
N THR A 18 -11.25 4.81 -9.67
CA THR A 18 -10.92 3.47 -9.17
C THR A 18 -10.91 3.47 -7.64
N LYS A 19 -11.48 2.43 -7.03
CA LYS A 19 -11.55 2.26 -5.57
C LYS A 19 -10.14 2.32 -4.95
N PRO A 20 -9.79 3.29 -4.08
CA PRO A 20 -8.60 3.20 -3.26
C PRO A 20 -8.59 1.93 -2.40
N GLU A 21 -7.43 1.29 -2.36
CA GLU A 21 -7.16 0.15 -1.49
C GLU A 21 -6.26 0.56 -0.33
N PHE A 22 -6.61 0.11 0.87
CA PHE A 22 -5.85 0.39 2.09
C PHE A 22 -5.19 -0.90 2.54
N LEU A 23 -3.88 -0.95 2.40
CA LEU A 23 -3.06 -2.08 2.83
C LEU A 23 -2.79 -1.98 4.33
N ASP A 24 -2.73 -3.11 5.01
CA ASP A 24 -2.48 -3.13 6.45
C ASP A 24 -0.97 -2.98 6.77
N SER A 25 -0.67 -2.67 8.03
CA SER A 25 0.72 -2.52 8.49
C SER A 25 1.50 -3.84 8.52
N ARG A 26 0.84 -5.01 8.44
CA ARG A 26 1.50 -6.33 8.33
C ARG A 26 2.07 -6.52 6.94
N PHE A 27 1.35 -6.08 5.89
CA PHE A 27 1.88 -6.05 4.52
C PHE A 27 3.18 -5.23 4.48
N VAL A 28 3.16 -4.02 5.03
CA VAL A 28 4.34 -3.14 5.09
C VAL A 28 5.48 -3.79 5.89
N SER A 29 5.17 -4.43 7.02
CA SER A 29 6.19 -5.16 7.80
C SER A 29 6.81 -6.30 7.00
N MET A 30 6.03 -7.08 6.25
CA MET A 30 6.56 -8.14 5.40
C MET A 30 7.37 -7.59 4.23
N LEU A 31 6.93 -6.48 3.63
CA LEU A 31 7.65 -5.80 2.56
C LEU A 31 9.04 -5.36 3.04
N CYS A 32 9.13 -4.63 4.16
CA CYS A 32 10.40 -4.17 4.72
C CYS A 32 11.32 -5.31 5.19
N LYS A 33 10.77 -6.46 5.62
CA LYS A 33 11.56 -7.64 5.99
C LYS A 33 12.22 -8.33 4.79
N ASN A 34 11.53 -8.37 3.66
CA ASN A 34 12.03 -9.04 2.45
C ASN A 34 12.84 -8.09 1.56
N TYR A 35 12.68 -6.77 1.73
CA TYR A 35 13.32 -5.75 0.90
C TYR A 35 13.83 -4.61 1.78
N GLU A 36 15.09 -4.70 2.20
CA GLU A 36 15.72 -3.70 3.08
C GLU A 36 15.92 -2.33 2.42
N ARG A 37 15.98 -2.28 1.08
CA ARG A 37 16.12 -1.03 0.31
C ARG A 37 15.29 -1.09 -0.96
N PHE A 38 14.44 -0.09 -1.16
CA PHE A 38 13.85 0.17 -2.48
C PHE A 38 14.94 0.77 -3.37
N ASN A 39 15.60 -0.07 -4.17
CA ASN A 39 16.49 0.37 -5.23
C ASN A 39 15.92 0.00 -6.59
N LYS A 40 16.37 0.72 -7.64
CA LYS A 40 16.12 0.27 -9.01
C LYS A 40 17.01 -0.94 -9.28
N SER A 41 16.41 -2.12 -9.38
CA SER A 41 17.13 -3.32 -9.83
C SER A 41 17.35 -3.27 -11.34
N LYS A 42 18.57 -3.62 -11.79
CA LYS A 42 18.88 -3.84 -13.22
C LYS A 42 18.31 -5.18 -13.73
N ALA A 43 18.05 -6.12 -12.82
CA ALA A 43 17.42 -7.41 -13.10
C ALA A 43 16.03 -7.41 -12.46
N LYS A 44 15.01 -7.01 -13.24
CA LYS A 44 13.62 -6.97 -12.74
C LYS A 44 13.09 -8.38 -12.46
N ASP A 45 13.50 -9.35 -13.27
CA ASP A 45 13.00 -10.73 -13.22
C ASP A 45 13.50 -11.50 -11.98
N SER A 46 14.57 -11.02 -11.32
CA SER A 46 15.05 -11.62 -10.07
C SER A 46 14.28 -11.16 -8.84
N TYR A 47 13.40 -10.17 -8.97
CA TYR A 47 12.52 -9.68 -7.90
C TYR A 47 11.18 -10.42 -7.92
N VAL A 48 11.22 -11.69 -7.52
CA VAL A 48 10.01 -12.48 -7.30
C VAL A 48 9.44 -12.13 -5.93
N PHE A 49 8.16 -11.76 -5.87
CA PHE A 49 7.50 -11.52 -4.59
C PHE A 49 7.28 -12.84 -3.84
N PRO A 50 7.65 -12.93 -2.55
CA PRO A 50 7.34 -14.09 -1.73
C PRO A 50 5.84 -14.38 -1.73
N LYS A 51 5.47 -15.66 -1.79
CA LYS A 51 4.06 -16.10 -1.80
C LYS A 51 3.24 -15.45 -0.67
N GLY A 52 3.79 -15.40 0.55
CA GLY A 52 3.10 -14.78 1.69
C GLY A 52 2.81 -13.29 1.51
N LEU A 53 3.65 -12.57 0.75
CA LEU A 53 3.41 -11.16 0.43
C LEU A 53 2.31 -11.03 -0.63
N VAL A 54 2.32 -11.88 -1.66
CA VAL A 54 1.27 -11.96 -2.68
C VAL A 54 -0.09 -12.28 -2.05
N ASP A 55 -0.15 -13.30 -1.20
CA ASP A 55 -1.37 -13.73 -0.51
C ASP A 55 -1.94 -12.59 0.38
N CYS A 56 -1.05 -11.82 1.02
CA CYS A 56 -1.46 -10.69 1.84
C CYS A 56 -2.03 -9.54 1.00
N THR A 57 -1.44 -9.25 -0.16
CA THR A 57 -1.97 -8.26 -1.10
C THR A 57 -3.34 -8.68 -1.59
N ILE A 58 -3.50 -9.94 -2.03
CA ILE A 58 -4.78 -10.47 -2.52
C ILE A 58 -5.88 -10.33 -1.45
N LYS A 59 -5.56 -10.61 -0.18
CA LYS A 59 -6.50 -10.44 0.95
C LYS A 59 -6.83 -8.98 1.27
N CYS A 60 -5.91 -8.06 1.00
CA CYS A 60 -6.12 -6.64 1.27
C CYS A 60 -6.93 -5.95 0.18
N CYS A 61 -6.84 -6.43 -1.06
CA CYS A 61 -7.56 -5.91 -2.22
C CYS A 61 -8.96 -6.50 -2.33
N SER A 62 -9.93 -5.67 -2.67
CA SER A 62 -11.31 -6.10 -2.90
C SER A 62 -11.39 -6.89 -4.21
N SER A 63 -12.19 -7.97 -4.25
CA SER A 63 -12.48 -8.69 -5.48
C SER A 63 -13.36 -7.85 -6.40
N GLY A 64 -12.75 -7.03 -7.26
CA GLY A 64 -13.46 -6.23 -8.26
C GLY A 64 -12.66 -4.99 -8.68
N ASN A 65 -12.35 -4.93 -9.98
CA ASN A 65 -11.60 -3.89 -10.71
C ASN A 65 -10.18 -3.63 -10.19
N ALA A 66 -9.22 -3.45 -11.11
CA ALA A 66 -7.85 -3.11 -10.74
C ALA A 66 -7.79 -1.73 -10.09
N SER A 67 -7.60 -1.68 -8.77
CA SER A 67 -7.36 -0.44 -8.05
C SER A 67 -6.06 0.21 -8.55
N THR A 68 -6.09 1.52 -8.79
CA THR A 68 -4.89 2.25 -9.24
C THR A 68 -4.23 3.04 -8.11
N ARG A 69 -4.86 3.10 -6.93
CA ARG A 69 -4.36 3.85 -5.79
C ARG A 69 -4.33 2.99 -4.53
N PHE A 70 -3.15 2.87 -3.94
CA PHE A 70 -2.90 2.05 -2.76
C PHE A 70 -2.34 2.91 -1.63
N TYR A 71 -2.96 2.83 -0.47
CA TYR A 71 -2.54 3.52 0.74
C TYR A 71 -1.89 2.53 1.72
N LEU A 72 -0.72 2.88 2.23
CA LEU A 72 0.07 2.02 3.12
C LEU A 72 0.51 2.81 4.36
N PRO A 73 0.20 2.36 5.58
CA PRO A 73 0.73 2.97 6.79
C PRO A 73 2.16 2.48 7.03
N LEU A 74 3.12 3.40 7.15
CA LEU A 74 4.53 3.10 7.44
C LEU A 74 4.92 3.66 8.81
N TYR A 75 5.47 2.80 9.68
CA TYR A 75 6.01 3.21 10.98
C TYR A 75 7.52 3.44 10.89
N VAL A 76 7.88 4.69 10.58
CA VAL A 76 9.26 5.06 10.27
C VAL A 76 10.10 5.04 11.54
N ALA A 77 11.20 4.28 11.49
CA ALA A 77 12.17 4.13 12.58
C ALA A 77 11.55 3.80 13.96
N LYS A 78 10.34 3.24 13.96
CA LYS A 78 9.53 3.03 15.17
C LYS A 78 9.27 4.30 16.00
N LYS A 79 9.19 5.47 15.35
CA LYS A 79 9.02 6.77 16.02
C LYS A 79 7.79 7.54 15.55
N HIS A 80 7.54 7.59 14.25
CA HIS A 80 6.42 8.36 13.68
C HIS A 80 5.71 7.55 12.59
N TRP A 81 4.42 7.83 12.43
CA TRP A 81 3.61 7.23 11.37
C TRP A 81 3.52 8.17 10.18
N ILE A 82 3.74 7.62 9.00
CA ILE A 82 3.41 8.29 7.74
C ILE A 82 2.42 7.43 6.95
N GLY A 83 1.62 8.07 6.10
CA GLY A 83 0.85 7.40 5.05
C GLY A 83 1.59 7.48 3.73
N LEU A 84 1.76 6.35 3.04
CA LEU A 84 2.19 6.33 1.65
C LEU A 84 0.99 6.15 0.75
N CYS A 85 0.91 6.88 -0.35
CA CYS A 85 -0.05 6.67 -1.42
C CYS A 85 0.71 6.36 -2.72
N VAL A 86 0.60 5.12 -3.19
CA VAL A 86 1.11 4.69 -4.49
C VAL A 86 -0.01 4.86 -5.51
N ASP A 87 0.19 5.78 -6.45
CA ASP A 87 -0.77 6.10 -7.50
C ASP A 87 -0.23 5.71 -8.87
N PHE A 88 -0.77 4.63 -9.42
CA PHE A 88 -0.40 4.10 -10.73
C PHE A 88 -0.93 4.95 -11.88
N THR A 89 -1.98 5.77 -11.69
CA THR A 89 -2.53 6.62 -12.76
C THR A 89 -1.54 7.69 -13.22
N VAL A 90 -0.71 8.16 -12.28
CA VAL A 90 0.28 9.23 -12.51
C VAL A 90 1.71 8.77 -12.23
N ALA A 91 1.91 7.47 -11.94
CA ALA A 91 3.19 6.88 -11.58
C ALA A 91 3.93 7.65 -10.46
N LYS A 92 3.20 8.06 -9.42
CA LYS A 92 3.74 8.82 -8.28
C LYS A 92 3.55 8.08 -6.96
N ILE A 93 4.47 8.35 -6.04
CA ILE A 93 4.32 8.00 -4.62
C ILE A 93 4.17 9.32 -3.87
N TYR A 94 3.08 9.47 -3.13
CA TYR A 94 2.86 10.59 -2.23
C TYR A 94 3.18 10.16 -0.80
N VAL A 95 3.82 11.06 -0.06
CA VAL A 95 4.07 10.90 1.37
C VAL A 95 3.11 11.84 2.11
N LEU A 96 2.27 11.27 2.96
CA LEU A 96 1.35 11.95 3.83
C LEU A 96 1.97 11.94 5.23
N ASP A 97 2.51 13.07 5.64
CA ASP A 97 3.18 13.26 6.93
C ASP A 97 2.48 14.40 7.69
N CYS A 98 2.36 14.24 9.00
CA CYS A 98 1.72 15.21 9.90
C CYS A 98 2.65 15.72 11.01
N ASN A 99 3.95 15.44 10.89
CA ASN A 99 4.99 16.03 11.74
C ASN A 99 5.38 17.44 11.31
#